data_AF-A0A9Q1C3P5-F1
#
_entry.id   AF-A0A9Q1C3P5-F1
#
_cell.length_a   1.000
_cell.length_b   1.000
_cell.length_c   1.000
_cell.angle_alpha   90.00
_cell.angle_beta   90.00
_cell.angle_gamma   90.00
#
_symmetry.space_group_name_H-M   'P 1'
#
loop_
_entity.id
_entity.type
_entity.pdbx_description
1 polymer ?
#
loop_
_entity_poly.entity_id
_entity_poly.type
_entity_poly.pdbx_seq_one_letter_code
_entity_poly.pdbx_strand_id
1 'polypeptide(L)'
;MHRVSPLVTTGWLSKVLTPGSQGIRVLDGSWYMPTSEGDAHKDYLEKHIPGAAFFDSEKVSDLTSPYSHTVPHPRLFGDYVGKLGITNDTHVIVYDNHKEYGMFSSPRVWWIMRLFGHHRVSVLEGGLPKWISEGHPTTHEVPQIEKTEYNVNFQPQLLKKFEDMMQNLKTKKFQVMDARSRARFAGTVEEPRKGSLKLGHIPNSKNIPFMDLLDPETQQMKPPEELKKIFAEGGIDLTKPLTATCGSGITACIISLGAFLSGKEDVSVFDGSWEEYAQRASSEDIVSAPQGPAGG
;
A
#
# COMPACT_ATOMS: atom_id res chain seq x y z
N MET A 1 2.43 -23.68 8.40
CA MET A 1 1.45 -22.58 8.29
C MET A 1 0.81 -22.65 6.91
N HIS A 2 -0.52 -22.73 6.82
CA HIS A 2 -1.21 -22.61 5.54
C HIS A 2 -1.01 -21.19 5.00
N ARG A 3 -0.22 -21.04 3.92
CA ARG A 3 -0.09 -19.76 3.20
C ARG A 3 -1.41 -19.50 2.46
N VAL A 4 -2.03 -18.36 2.74
CA VAL A 4 -3.12 -17.85 1.89
C VAL A 4 -2.51 -17.12 0.69
N SER A 5 -3.23 -17.08 -0.43
CA SER A 5 -2.82 -16.25 -1.57
C SER A 5 -2.84 -14.77 -1.15
N PRO A 6 -1.86 -13.93 -1.56
CA PRO A 6 -1.89 -12.49 -1.29
C PRO A 6 -2.97 -11.76 -2.11
N LEU A 7 -3.54 -12.42 -3.13
CA LEU A 7 -4.64 -11.93 -3.95
C LEU A 7 -5.81 -12.92 -3.93
N VAL A 8 -7.03 -12.41 -3.88
CA VAL A 8 -8.26 -13.20 -4.05
C VAL A 8 -9.18 -12.52 -5.06
N THR A 9 -9.99 -13.32 -5.76
CA THR A 9 -10.96 -12.81 -6.72
C THR A 9 -12.31 -12.51 -6.06
N THR A 10 -13.07 -11.60 -6.64
CA THR A 10 -14.47 -11.31 -6.32
C THR A 10 -15.34 -12.57 -6.34
N GLY A 11 -15.19 -13.40 -7.37
CA GLY A 11 -15.92 -14.68 -7.47
C GLY A 11 -15.51 -15.73 -6.44
N TRP A 12 -14.28 -15.69 -5.90
CA TRP A 12 -13.91 -16.51 -4.75
C TRP A 12 -14.55 -15.97 -3.48
N LEU A 13 -14.42 -14.65 -3.25
CA LEU A 13 -14.92 -14.00 -2.04
C LEU A 13 -16.44 -14.18 -1.92
N SER A 14 -17.20 -14.01 -3.00
CA SER A 14 -18.66 -14.17 -2.96
C SER A 14 -19.13 -15.59 -2.66
N LYS A 15 -18.31 -16.61 -2.94
CA LYS A 15 -18.61 -18.02 -2.60
C LYS A 15 -18.30 -18.35 -1.15
N VAL A 16 -17.23 -17.76 -0.59
CA VAL A 16 -16.81 -18.06 0.79
C VAL A 16 -17.46 -17.14 1.82
N LEU A 17 -17.89 -15.95 1.41
CA LEU A 17 -18.53 -14.96 2.28
C LEU A 17 -20.04 -15.22 2.36
N THR A 18 -20.42 -16.19 3.16
CA THR A 18 -21.83 -16.51 3.47
C THR A 18 -22.24 -15.98 4.84
N PRO A 19 -23.54 -15.75 5.11
CA PRO A 19 -24.02 -15.38 6.44
C PRO A 19 -23.52 -16.38 7.50
N GLY A 20 -22.84 -15.87 8.53
CA GLY A 20 -22.27 -16.67 9.61
C GLY A 20 -20.85 -17.22 9.38
N SER A 21 -20.22 -16.90 8.24
CA SER A 21 -18.83 -17.29 7.96
C SER A 21 -17.88 -16.92 9.11
N GLN A 22 -17.11 -17.90 9.57
CA GLN A 22 -16.14 -17.73 10.65
C GLN A 22 -14.71 -17.71 10.10
N GLY A 23 -13.81 -17.02 10.79
CA GLY A 23 -12.39 -17.00 10.45
C GLY A 23 -12.02 -16.16 9.22
N ILE A 24 -12.95 -15.41 8.63
CA ILE A 24 -12.70 -14.42 7.57
C ILE A 24 -13.16 -13.04 8.07
N ARG A 25 -12.36 -11.99 7.82
CA ARG A 25 -12.76 -10.59 8.02
C ARG A 25 -12.50 -9.80 6.74
N VAL A 26 -13.55 -9.20 6.19
CA VAL A 26 -13.42 -8.28 5.05
C VAL A 26 -13.22 -6.86 5.59
N LEU A 27 -12.28 -6.13 5.02
CA LEU A 27 -11.97 -4.75 5.35
C LEU A 27 -12.10 -3.86 4.12
N ASP A 28 -12.84 -2.77 4.27
CA ASP A 28 -12.78 -1.63 3.38
C ASP A 28 -11.59 -0.76 3.78
N GLY A 29 -10.50 -0.86 3.04
CA GLY A 29 -9.27 -0.09 3.24
C GLY A 29 -9.20 1.17 2.39
N SER A 30 -10.35 1.72 1.95
CA SER A 30 -10.40 2.89 1.09
C SER A 30 -9.77 4.11 1.74
N TRP A 31 -8.93 4.79 0.97
CA TRP A 31 -8.36 6.09 1.31
C TRP A 31 -8.17 6.89 0.03
N TYR A 32 -8.48 8.19 0.07
CA TYR A 32 -8.35 9.09 -1.07
C TYR A 32 -7.28 10.14 -0.81
N MET A 33 -6.58 10.54 -1.87
CA MET A 33 -5.59 11.62 -1.75
C MET A 33 -6.28 12.92 -1.31
N PRO A 34 -5.57 13.81 -0.58
CA PRO A 34 -6.14 15.10 -0.18
C PRO A 34 -6.64 15.99 -1.34
N THR A 35 -6.11 15.77 -2.55
CA THR A 35 -6.50 16.47 -3.78
C THR A 35 -7.62 15.78 -4.54
N SER A 36 -7.99 14.55 -4.16
CA SER A 36 -9.10 13.81 -4.76
C SER A 36 -10.42 14.23 -4.11
N GLU A 37 -11.49 14.25 -4.90
CA GLU A 37 -12.83 14.41 -4.37
C GLU A 37 -13.30 13.10 -3.70
N GLY A 38 -14.06 13.23 -2.61
CA GLY A 38 -14.69 12.10 -1.93
C GLY A 38 -14.33 11.98 -0.45
N ASP A 39 -15.09 11.14 0.25
CA ASP A 39 -14.87 10.77 1.65
C ASP A 39 -15.00 9.25 1.74
N ALA A 40 -13.88 8.55 1.97
CA ALA A 40 -13.83 7.10 1.96
C ALA A 40 -14.73 6.48 3.04
N HIS A 41 -14.86 7.12 4.21
CA HIS A 41 -15.72 6.61 5.28
C HIS A 41 -17.20 6.82 4.94
N LYS A 42 -17.54 7.97 4.36
CA LYS A 42 -18.89 8.23 3.86
C LYS A 42 -19.28 7.25 2.76
N ASP A 43 -18.40 7.02 1.79
CA ASP A 43 -18.62 6.06 0.69
C ASP A 43 -18.85 4.65 1.24
N TYR A 44 -18.06 4.23 2.24
CA TYR A 44 -18.26 2.96 2.95
C TYR A 44 -19.65 2.90 3.60
N LEU A 45 -20.09 3.93 4.34
CA LEU A 45 -21.40 3.94 4.98
C LEU A 45 -22.56 3.87 3.96
N GLU A 46 -22.37 4.41 2.76
CA GLU A 46 -23.36 4.32 1.69
C GLU A 46 -23.37 2.96 0.99
N LYS A 47 -22.19 2.37 0.76
CA LYS A 47 -22.06 1.11 0.01
C LYS A 47 -20.75 0.38 0.29
N HIS A 48 -20.85 -0.82 0.85
CA HIS A 48 -19.72 -1.72 1.09
C HIS A 48 -20.09 -3.20 0.89
N ILE A 49 -19.08 -4.08 0.90
CA ILE A 49 -19.28 -5.53 0.86
C ILE A 49 -19.97 -5.99 2.16
N PRO A 50 -21.02 -6.83 2.13
CA PRO A 50 -21.72 -7.28 3.34
C PRO A 50 -20.79 -7.86 4.41
N GLY A 51 -20.90 -7.33 5.63
CA GLY A 51 -20.07 -7.76 6.77
C GLY A 51 -18.64 -7.19 6.78
N ALA A 52 -18.27 -6.37 5.79
CA ALA A 52 -17.00 -5.66 5.80
C ALA A 52 -16.97 -4.58 6.89
N ALA A 53 -15.80 -4.39 7.49
CA ALA A 53 -15.55 -3.29 8.42
C ALA A 53 -14.67 -2.23 7.75
N PHE A 54 -14.85 -0.95 8.10
CA PHE A 54 -13.97 0.11 7.60
C PHE A 54 -12.62 0.08 8.34
N PHE A 55 -11.52 0.05 7.58
CA PHE A 55 -10.16 0.20 8.07
C PHE A 55 -9.68 1.63 7.83
N ASP A 56 -9.74 2.42 8.88
CA ASP A 56 -9.39 3.84 8.88
C ASP A 56 -7.87 4.02 9.00
N SER A 57 -7.20 4.12 7.85
CA SER A 57 -5.75 4.28 7.77
C SER A 57 -5.23 5.56 8.42
N GLU A 58 -6.08 6.58 8.61
CA GLU A 58 -5.71 7.80 9.34
C GLU A 58 -5.66 7.51 10.85
N LYS A 59 -6.61 6.72 11.38
CA LYS A 59 -6.60 6.32 12.81
C LYS A 59 -5.55 5.26 13.13
N VAL A 60 -5.17 4.42 12.17
CA VAL A 60 -4.13 3.39 12.32
C VAL A 60 -2.79 3.93 11.85
N SER A 61 -2.42 5.10 12.38
CA SER A 61 -1.15 5.77 12.08
C SER A 61 -0.52 6.33 13.36
N ASP A 62 0.77 6.64 13.32
CA ASP A 62 1.42 7.41 14.35
C ASP A 62 1.03 8.90 14.24
N LEU A 63 0.02 9.28 15.01
CA LEU A 63 -0.50 10.65 15.08
C LEU A 63 0.48 11.66 15.69
N THR A 64 1.62 11.20 16.24
CA THR A 64 2.67 12.08 16.75
C THR A 64 3.69 12.46 15.67
N SER A 65 3.69 11.74 14.54
CA SER A 65 4.55 12.01 13.41
C SER A 65 4.08 13.25 12.64
N PRO A 66 4.99 14.12 12.16
CA PRO A 66 4.63 15.19 11.23
C PRO A 66 4.34 14.68 9.81
N TYR A 67 4.55 13.39 9.53
CA TYR A 67 4.41 12.79 8.21
C TYR A 67 3.16 11.90 8.13
N SER A 68 2.49 11.90 6.98
CA SER A 68 1.24 11.15 6.81
C SER A 68 1.46 9.64 6.77
N HIS A 69 0.43 8.90 7.23
CA HIS A 69 0.37 7.44 7.19
C HIS A 69 1.53 6.71 7.86
N THR A 70 2.24 7.38 8.78
CA THR A 70 3.35 6.79 9.52
C THR A 70 2.88 5.54 10.27
N VAL A 71 3.65 4.46 10.22
CA VAL A 71 3.37 3.19 10.90
C VAL A 71 3.07 3.43 12.38
N PRO A 72 1.94 2.93 12.91
CA PRO A 72 1.57 3.14 14.30
C PRO A 72 2.46 2.35 15.26
N HIS A 73 2.41 2.69 16.54
CA HIS A 73 3.00 1.85 17.58
C HIS A 73 2.34 0.45 17.58
N PRO A 74 3.10 -0.66 17.76
CA PRO A 74 2.57 -2.03 17.76
C PRO A 74 1.31 -2.22 18.62
N ARG A 75 1.29 -1.65 19.83
CA ARG A 75 0.11 -1.73 20.72
C ARG A 75 -1.15 -1.09 20.11
N LEU A 76 -1.02 0.08 19.48
CA LEU A 76 -2.15 0.76 18.84
C LEU A 76 -2.72 -0.11 17.71
N PHE A 77 -1.85 -0.70 16.90
CA PHE A 77 -2.26 -1.61 15.83
C PHE A 77 -3.03 -2.81 16.39
N GLY A 78 -2.49 -3.50 17.39
CA GLY A 78 -3.14 -4.66 18.02
C GLY A 78 -4.50 -4.33 18.61
N ASP A 79 -4.61 -3.23 19.35
CA ASP A 79 -5.87 -2.75 19.92
C ASP A 79 -6.90 -2.40 18.83
N TYR A 80 -6.45 -1.81 17.71
CA TYR A 80 -7.30 -1.43 16.61
C TYR A 80 -7.85 -2.65 15.86
N VAL A 81 -7.00 -3.56 15.42
CA VAL A 81 -7.45 -4.75 14.67
C VAL A 81 -8.27 -5.69 15.54
N GLY A 82 -7.99 -5.76 16.86
CA GLY A 82 -8.84 -6.47 17.81
C GLY A 82 -10.27 -5.91 17.88
N LYS A 83 -10.46 -4.58 17.77
CA LYS A 83 -11.80 -3.97 17.67
C LYS A 83 -12.52 -4.32 16.37
N LEU A 84 -11.79 -4.73 15.33
CA LEU A 84 -12.33 -5.24 14.07
C LEU A 84 -12.58 -6.76 14.11
N GLY A 85 -12.48 -7.38 15.29
CA GLY A 85 -12.77 -8.79 15.50
C GLY A 85 -11.75 -9.71 14.81
N ILE A 86 -10.52 -9.22 14.62
CA ILE A 86 -9.42 -9.95 14.00
C ILE A 86 -8.62 -10.65 15.11
N THR A 87 -8.46 -11.97 14.98
CA THR A 87 -7.48 -12.76 15.74
C THR A 87 -6.27 -13.05 14.87
N ASN A 88 -5.21 -13.61 15.43
CA ASN A 88 -4.04 -14.02 14.66
C ASN A 88 -4.33 -15.09 13.58
N ASP A 89 -5.44 -15.83 13.69
CA ASP A 89 -5.84 -16.88 12.74
C ASP A 89 -6.83 -16.40 11.66
N THR A 90 -7.42 -15.22 11.83
CA THR A 90 -8.37 -14.64 10.88
C THR A 90 -7.73 -14.45 9.51
N HIS A 91 -8.38 -14.92 8.44
CA HIS A 91 -8.03 -14.54 7.08
C HIS A 91 -8.64 -13.18 6.77
N VAL A 92 -7.78 -12.17 6.69
CA VAL A 92 -8.18 -10.78 6.38
C VAL A 92 -8.20 -10.59 4.87
N ILE A 93 -9.32 -10.11 4.33
CA ILE A 93 -9.44 -9.71 2.93
C ILE A 93 -9.63 -8.20 2.89
N VAL A 94 -8.74 -7.48 2.21
CA VAL A 94 -8.82 -6.02 2.09
C VAL A 94 -9.19 -5.65 0.67
N TYR A 95 -10.13 -4.72 0.49
CA TYR A 95 -10.39 -4.06 -0.78
C TYR A 95 -10.32 -2.54 -0.60
N ASP A 96 -10.33 -1.80 -1.71
CA ASP A 96 -10.62 -0.36 -1.71
C ASP A 96 -11.59 0.00 -2.85
N ASN A 97 -12.12 1.21 -2.81
CA ASN A 97 -13.10 1.73 -3.75
C ASN A 97 -12.48 2.63 -4.84
N HIS A 98 -11.19 2.47 -5.16
CA HIS A 98 -10.55 3.32 -6.15
C HIS A 98 -11.01 2.99 -7.58
N LYS A 99 -11.97 3.77 -8.10
CA LYS A 99 -12.67 3.51 -9.38
C LYS A 99 -11.76 3.36 -10.61
N GLU A 100 -10.63 4.04 -10.64
CA GLU A 100 -9.73 4.03 -11.81
C GLU A 100 -8.77 2.83 -11.84
N TYR A 101 -8.38 2.34 -10.67
CA TYR A 101 -7.28 1.38 -10.55
C TYR A 101 -7.71 0.05 -9.93
N GLY A 102 -8.88 -0.01 -9.29
CA GLY A 102 -9.38 -1.17 -8.53
C GLY A 102 -8.54 -1.55 -7.30
N MET A 103 -7.35 -0.97 -7.17
CA MET A 103 -6.39 -1.20 -6.10
C MET A 103 -5.51 0.04 -5.94
N PHE A 104 -5.59 0.69 -4.78
CA PHE A 104 -4.79 1.86 -4.45
C PHE A 104 -4.29 1.84 -3.01
N SER A 105 -5.19 1.84 -2.03
CA SER A 105 -4.86 1.89 -0.60
C SER A 105 -4.93 0.51 0.07
N SER A 106 -5.66 -0.44 -0.48
CA SER A 106 -5.77 -1.79 0.09
C SER A 106 -4.43 -2.53 0.23
N PRO A 107 -3.42 -2.37 -0.67
CA PRO A 107 -2.11 -2.97 -0.45
C PRO A 107 -1.37 -2.38 0.73
N ARG A 108 -1.65 -1.13 1.13
CA ARG A 108 -1.08 -0.55 2.36
C ARG A 108 -1.56 -1.32 3.59
N VAL A 109 -2.85 -1.62 3.66
CA VAL A 109 -3.42 -2.42 4.77
C VAL A 109 -2.88 -3.85 4.72
N TRP A 110 -2.75 -4.45 3.54
CA TRP A 110 -2.08 -5.75 3.40
C TRP A 110 -0.65 -5.73 3.94
N TRP A 111 0.14 -4.72 3.57
CA TRP A 111 1.53 -4.59 4.02
C TRP A 111 1.60 -4.33 5.53
N ILE A 112 0.76 -3.46 6.10
CA ILE A 112 0.80 -3.13 7.53
C ILE A 112 0.42 -4.34 8.39
N MET A 113 -0.54 -5.15 7.92
CA MET A 113 -0.88 -6.44 8.52
C MET A 113 0.35 -7.36 8.55
N ARG A 114 1.08 -7.49 7.43
CA ARG A 114 2.31 -8.28 7.37
C ARG A 114 3.44 -7.72 8.23
N LEU A 115 3.58 -6.39 8.29
CA LEU A 115 4.55 -5.71 9.15
C LEU A 115 4.33 -6.06 10.63
N PHE A 116 3.09 -6.27 11.05
CA PHE A 116 2.75 -6.70 12.40
C PHE A 116 2.60 -8.21 12.58
N GLY A 117 3.07 -9.00 11.59
CA GLY A 117 3.17 -10.45 11.66
C GLY A 117 1.93 -11.21 11.20
N HIS A 118 0.94 -10.53 10.64
CA HIS A 118 -0.26 -11.14 10.08
C HIS A 118 -0.01 -11.61 8.64
N HIS A 119 0.24 -12.91 8.44
CA HIS A 119 0.47 -13.46 7.10
C HIS A 119 -0.81 -13.91 6.40
N ARG A 120 -1.92 -14.08 7.13
CA ARG A 120 -3.22 -14.50 6.59
C ARG A 120 -4.00 -13.28 6.10
N VAL A 121 -3.44 -12.56 5.12
CA VAL A 121 -4.03 -11.35 4.55
C VAL A 121 -3.93 -11.36 3.02
N SER A 122 -5.01 -10.97 2.36
CA SER A 122 -5.13 -10.89 0.90
C SER A 122 -5.75 -9.56 0.48
N VAL A 123 -5.43 -9.11 -0.74
CA VAL A 123 -6.12 -8.01 -1.40
C VAL A 123 -7.16 -8.57 -2.38
N LEU A 124 -8.34 -7.96 -2.43
CA LEU A 124 -9.40 -8.28 -3.40
C LEU A 124 -9.07 -7.66 -4.76
N GLU A 125 -8.83 -8.50 -5.77
CA GLU A 125 -8.51 -8.02 -7.11
C GLU A 125 -9.66 -7.24 -7.75
N GLY A 126 -9.37 -6.06 -8.29
CA GLY A 126 -10.35 -5.13 -8.87
C GLY A 126 -11.23 -4.40 -7.85
N GLY A 127 -11.05 -4.66 -6.54
CA GLY A 127 -11.68 -3.91 -5.46
C GLY A 127 -13.21 -3.93 -5.47
N LEU A 128 -13.80 -2.92 -4.81
CA LEU A 128 -15.25 -2.71 -4.82
C LEU A 128 -15.83 -2.42 -6.23
N PRO A 129 -15.14 -1.70 -7.13
CA PRO A 129 -15.63 -1.48 -8.50
C PRO A 129 -15.93 -2.78 -9.23
N LYS A 130 -14.98 -3.73 -9.22
CA LYS A 130 -15.16 -5.05 -9.85
C LYS A 130 -16.26 -5.85 -9.16
N TRP A 131 -16.30 -5.84 -7.83
CA TRP A 131 -17.34 -6.51 -7.05
C TRP A 131 -18.75 -6.09 -7.48
N ILE A 132 -18.99 -4.78 -7.63
CA ILE A 132 -20.26 -4.23 -8.09
C ILE A 132 -20.51 -4.58 -9.56
N SER A 133 -19.50 -4.46 -10.44
CA SER A 133 -19.65 -4.73 -11.88
C SER A 133 -20.06 -6.17 -12.18
N GLU A 134 -19.67 -7.11 -11.33
CA GLU A 134 -20.02 -8.53 -11.45
C GLU A 134 -21.36 -8.87 -10.78
N GLY A 135 -22.07 -7.88 -10.24
CA GLY A 135 -23.40 -8.06 -9.65
C GLY A 135 -23.41 -8.68 -8.25
N HIS A 136 -22.27 -8.69 -7.54
CA HIS A 136 -22.21 -9.17 -6.16
C HIS A 136 -22.90 -8.18 -5.21
N PRO A 137 -23.50 -8.66 -4.10
CA PRO A 137 -24.32 -7.83 -3.22
C PRO A 137 -23.50 -6.77 -2.48
N THR A 138 -24.09 -5.59 -2.26
CA THR A 138 -23.55 -4.54 -1.39
C THR A 138 -24.57 -4.16 -0.33
N THR A 139 -24.12 -3.59 0.78
CA THR A 139 -24.98 -3.10 1.87
C THR A 139 -24.53 -1.71 2.35
N HIS A 140 -25.38 -1.08 3.15
CA HIS A 140 -25.09 0.10 3.98
C HIS A 140 -25.16 -0.23 5.49
N GLU A 141 -25.44 -1.49 5.83
CA GLU A 141 -25.54 -1.97 7.22
C GLU A 141 -24.15 -2.19 7.80
N VAL A 142 -23.74 -1.31 8.71
CA VAL A 142 -22.47 -1.44 9.44
C VAL A 142 -22.53 -2.67 10.37
N PRO A 143 -21.58 -3.63 10.25
CA PRO A 143 -21.61 -4.83 11.07
C PRO A 143 -21.36 -4.51 12.54
N GLN A 144 -22.08 -5.21 13.42
CA GLN A 144 -21.73 -5.30 14.84
C GLN A 144 -20.58 -6.32 14.98
N ILE A 145 -19.46 -5.87 15.55
CA ILE A 145 -18.24 -6.68 15.64
C ILE A 145 -17.88 -6.88 17.11
N GLU A 146 -17.76 -8.15 17.50
CA GLU A 146 -17.22 -8.50 18.79
C GLU A 146 -15.71 -8.26 18.81
N LYS A 147 -15.24 -7.56 19.85
CA LYS A 147 -13.82 -7.29 20.04
C LYS A 147 -13.09 -8.61 20.35
N THR A 148 -11.94 -8.80 19.73
CA THR A 148 -11.01 -9.92 19.96
C THR A 148 -9.69 -9.44 20.54
N GLU A 149 -8.89 -10.40 21.02
CA GLU A 149 -7.48 -10.19 21.32
C GLU A 149 -6.61 -10.42 20.08
N TYR A 150 -5.57 -9.61 19.93
CA TYR A 150 -4.63 -9.70 18.83
C TYR A 150 -3.19 -9.57 19.34
N ASN A 151 -2.38 -10.60 19.13
CA ASN A 151 -0.98 -10.60 19.52
C ASN A 151 -0.11 -10.09 18.38
N VAL A 152 0.55 -8.95 18.59
CA VAL A 152 1.39 -8.33 17.56
C VAL A 152 2.77 -8.97 17.52
N ASN A 153 3.22 -9.32 16.31
CA ASN A 153 4.57 -9.81 16.05
C ASN A 153 5.26 -8.92 15.00
N PHE A 154 5.84 -7.82 15.46
CA PHE A 154 6.44 -6.80 14.60
C PHE A 154 7.63 -7.33 13.79
N GLN A 155 7.65 -7.01 12.49
CA GLN A 155 8.60 -7.46 11.48
C GLN A 155 9.48 -6.29 11.01
N PRO A 156 10.48 -5.86 11.81
CA PRO A 156 11.25 -4.64 11.53
C PRO A 156 11.97 -4.67 10.17
N GLN A 157 12.28 -5.85 9.63
CA GLN A 157 12.90 -6.00 8.32
C GLN A 157 12.03 -5.52 7.15
N LEU A 158 10.71 -5.44 7.33
CA LEU A 158 9.78 -4.94 6.30
C LEU A 158 9.64 -3.40 6.32
N LEU A 159 10.29 -2.71 7.25
CA LEU A 159 10.25 -1.26 7.40
C LEU A 159 11.64 -0.65 7.20
N LYS A 160 11.69 0.47 6.49
CA LYS A 160 12.86 1.35 6.43
C LYS A 160 12.51 2.73 6.94
N LYS A 161 13.46 3.34 7.64
CA LYS A 161 13.41 4.72 8.12
C LYS A 161 14.29 5.62 7.25
N PHE A 162 14.13 6.93 7.39
CA PHE A 162 14.96 7.91 6.70
C PHE A 162 16.47 7.62 6.87
N GLU A 163 16.92 7.29 8.07
CA GLU A 163 18.33 7.01 8.35
C GLU A 163 18.86 5.80 7.57
N ASP A 164 18.03 4.78 7.36
CA ASP A 164 18.39 3.62 6.53
C ASP A 164 18.60 4.04 5.06
N MET A 165 17.76 4.95 4.57
CA MET A 165 17.85 5.47 3.19
C MET A 165 19.13 6.28 3.00
N MET A 166 19.45 7.16 3.95
CA MET A 166 20.69 7.95 3.93
C MET A 166 21.94 7.07 3.98
N GLN A 167 21.92 6.02 4.80
CA GLN A 167 23.02 5.06 4.86
C GLN A 167 23.15 4.26 3.55
N ASN A 168 22.03 3.99 2.86
CA ASN A 168 22.04 3.26 1.60
C ASN A 168 22.61 4.08 0.43
N LEU A 169 22.51 5.41 0.45
CA LEU A 169 23.20 6.26 -0.54
C LEU A 169 24.71 5.98 -0.59
N LYS A 170 25.30 5.71 0.59
CA LYS A 170 26.73 5.41 0.75
C LYS A 170 27.03 3.93 0.48
N THR A 171 26.21 3.04 1.02
CA THR A 171 26.52 1.60 1.07
C THR A 171 26.00 0.79 -0.10
N LYS A 172 24.95 1.27 -0.79
CA LYS A 172 24.29 0.59 -1.91
C LYS A 172 23.91 -0.87 -1.60
N LYS A 173 23.53 -1.15 -0.34
CA LYS A 173 23.18 -2.49 0.15
C LYS A 173 21.84 -2.99 -0.37
N PHE A 174 20.94 -2.09 -0.71
CA PHE A 174 19.64 -2.42 -1.28
C PHE A 174 19.27 -1.51 -2.45
N GLN A 175 18.46 -2.04 -3.35
CA GLN A 175 17.82 -1.28 -4.42
C GLN A 175 16.63 -0.51 -3.87
N VAL A 176 16.33 0.64 -4.49
CA VAL A 176 15.17 1.46 -4.14
C VAL A 176 14.27 1.57 -5.34
N MET A 177 13.01 1.17 -5.21
CA MET A 177 11.98 1.32 -6.24
C MET A 177 10.95 2.37 -5.81
N ASP A 178 10.67 3.34 -6.68
CA ASP A 178 9.73 4.44 -6.44
C ASP A 178 8.47 4.25 -7.28
N ALA A 179 7.33 4.15 -6.60
CA ALA A 179 6.01 3.89 -7.20
C ALA A 179 5.33 5.12 -7.82
N ARG A 180 5.89 6.33 -7.65
CA ARG A 180 5.29 7.56 -8.18
C ARG A 180 5.26 7.55 -9.70
N SER A 181 4.43 8.43 -10.29
CA SER A 181 4.43 8.61 -11.73
C SER A 181 5.79 9.08 -12.24
N ARG A 182 6.09 8.76 -13.51
CA ARG A 182 7.35 9.15 -14.18
C ARG A 182 7.62 10.65 -14.06
N ALA A 183 6.59 11.49 -14.24
CA ALA A 183 6.72 12.94 -14.15
C ALA A 183 7.10 13.42 -12.73
N ARG A 184 6.49 12.84 -11.69
CA ARG A 184 6.81 13.18 -10.29
C ARG A 184 8.22 12.74 -9.91
N PHE A 185 8.60 11.52 -10.32
CA PHE A 185 9.95 11.00 -10.12
C PHE A 185 11.02 11.85 -10.83
N ALA A 186 10.74 12.25 -12.08
CA ALA A 186 11.62 13.13 -12.85
C ALA A 186 11.68 14.57 -12.32
N GLY A 187 10.77 14.95 -11.41
CA GLY A 187 10.67 16.29 -10.89
C GLY A 187 10.16 17.32 -11.91
N THR A 188 9.35 16.88 -12.88
CA THR A 188 8.80 17.75 -13.95
C THR A 188 7.38 18.23 -13.65
N VAL A 189 6.77 17.77 -12.56
CA VAL A 189 5.46 18.21 -12.07
C VAL A 189 5.52 18.36 -10.55
N GLU A 190 4.67 19.22 -10.02
CA GLU A 190 4.54 19.42 -8.58
C GLU A 190 4.01 18.17 -7.86
N GLU A 191 4.39 18.03 -6.59
CA GLU A 191 3.82 17.01 -5.72
C GLU A 191 2.42 17.44 -5.27
N PRO A 192 1.43 16.53 -5.22
CA PRO A 192 0.04 16.87 -4.90
C PRO A 192 -0.18 17.28 -3.42
N ARG A 193 0.83 17.15 -2.57
CA ARG A 193 0.75 17.46 -1.14
C ARG A 193 1.04 18.95 -0.91
N LYS A 194 0.35 19.53 0.07
CA LYS A 194 0.57 20.93 0.49
C LYS A 194 1.96 21.09 1.13
N GLY A 195 2.61 22.20 0.83
CA GLY A 195 4.00 22.47 1.20
C GLY A 195 4.90 22.24 -0.02
N SER A 196 5.80 23.19 -0.30
CA SER A 196 6.71 23.12 -1.45
C SER A 196 7.77 22.03 -1.24
N LEU A 197 7.36 20.77 -1.39
CA LEU A 197 8.27 19.64 -1.40
C LEU A 197 9.23 19.80 -2.58
N LYS A 198 10.50 19.51 -2.34
CA LYS A 198 11.51 19.49 -3.39
C LYS A 198 11.08 18.50 -4.48
N LEU A 199 11.29 18.87 -5.74
CA LEU A 199 10.99 18.01 -6.88
C LEU A 199 12.15 17.04 -7.15
N GLY A 200 11.81 15.85 -7.64
CA GLY A 200 12.77 14.83 -8.03
C GLY A 200 12.63 13.51 -7.28
N HIS A 201 13.77 12.83 -7.09
CA HIS A 201 13.82 11.50 -6.50
C HIS A 201 15.09 11.24 -5.68
N ILE A 202 15.06 10.14 -4.93
CA ILE A 202 16.18 9.64 -4.12
C ILE A 202 17.28 9.14 -5.08
N PRO A 203 18.56 9.54 -4.92
CA PRO A 203 19.64 9.10 -5.77
C PRO A 203 19.73 7.58 -5.90
N ASN A 204 19.99 7.10 -7.12
CA ASN A 204 20.07 5.68 -7.49
C ASN A 204 18.76 4.87 -7.39
N SER A 205 17.63 5.49 -7.02
CA SER A 205 16.33 4.82 -7.09
C SER A 205 15.90 4.57 -8.54
N LYS A 206 15.03 3.57 -8.73
CA LYS A 206 14.44 3.19 -10.02
C LYS A 206 12.96 3.47 -9.98
N ASN A 207 12.44 4.12 -11.01
CA ASN A 207 11.02 4.41 -11.09
C ASN A 207 10.26 3.20 -11.65
N ILE A 208 9.35 2.67 -10.85
CA ILE A 208 8.42 1.60 -11.22
C ILE A 208 7.01 2.12 -10.91
N PRO A 209 6.38 2.93 -11.78
CA PRO A 209 5.06 3.47 -11.52
C PRO A 209 4.08 2.35 -11.18
N PHE A 210 3.34 2.48 -10.06
CA PHE A 210 2.45 1.39 -9.61
C PHE A 210 1.42 1.00 -10.67
N MET A 211 0.97 1.97 -11.48
CA MET A 211 0.00 1.77 -12.55
C MET A 211 0.50 0.80 -13.62
N ASP A 212 1.81 0.67 -13.81
CA ASP A 212 2.38 -0.26 -14.78
C ASP A 212 2.20 -1.73 -14.34
N LEU A 213 1.97 -1.99 -13.04
CA LEU A 213 1.72 -3.32 -12.48
C LEU A 213 0.26 -3.74 -12.56
N LEU A 214 -0.64 -2.79 -12.85
CA LEU A 214 -2.07 -3.04 -12.95
C LEU A 214 -2.45 -3.12 -14.43
N ASP A 215 -3.36 -4.03 -14.74
CA ASP A 215 -3.96 -4.10 -16.07
C ASP A 215 -5.01 -2.99 -16.19
N PRO A 216 -4.92 -2.09 -17.19
CA PRO A 216 -5.79 -0.92 -17.27
C PRO A 216 -7.24 -1.25 -17.65
N GLU A 217 -7.51 -2.42 -18.22
CA GLU A 217 -8.86 -2.84 -18.61
C GLU A 217 -9.57 -3.58 -17.47
N THR A 218 -8.85 -4.48 -16.81
CA THR A 218 -9.40 -5.34 -15.76
C THR A 218 -9.22 -4.77 -14.36
N GLN A 219 -8.32 -3.80 -14.19
CA GLN A 219 -7.92 -3.22 -12.89
C GLN A 219 -7.35 -4.27 -11.92
N GLN A 220 -6.84 -5.38 -12.45
CA GLN A 220 -6.22 -6.46 -11.68
C GLN A 220 -4.70 -6.33 -11.70
N MET A 221 -4.05 -6.98 -10.74
CA MET A 221 -2.60 -7.10 -10.78
C MET A 221 -2.19 -7.96 -11.99
N LYS A 222 -1.17 -7.53 -12.73
CA LYS A 222 -0.63 -8.32 -13.84
C LYS A 222 -0.11 -9.68 -13.36
N PRO A 223 -0.08 -10.71 -14.23
CA PRO A 223 0.45 -12.02 -13.88
C PRO A 223 1.93 -11.97 -13.46
N PRO A 224 2.39 -12.90 -12.59
CA PRO A 224 3.77 -12.92 -12.08
C PRO A 224 4.88 -12.82 -13.14
N GLU A 225 4.70 -13.43 -14.32
CA GLU A 225 5.70 -13.38 -15.39
C GLU A 225 5.81 -11.98 -16.03
N GLU A 226 4.69 -11.26 -16.17
CA GLU A 226 4.70 -9.86 -16.61
C GLU A 226 5.32 -8.94 -15.54
N LEU A 227 4.98 -9.16 -14.27
CA LEU A 227 5.56 -8.39 -13.16
C LEU A 227 7.08 -8.53 -13.11
N LYS A 228 7.62 -9.75 -13.23
CA LYS A 228 9.06 -10.01 -13.32
C LYS A 228 9.71 -9.24 -14.48
N LYS A 229 9.05 -9.20 -15.64
CA LYS A 229 9.51 -8.45 -16.81
C LYS A 229 9.55 -6.94 -16.53
N ILE A 230 8.48 -6.38 -15.95
CA ILE A 230 8.40 -4.96 -15.57
C ILE A 230 9.55 -4.60 -14.61
N PHE A 231 9.79 -5.42 -13.59
CA PHE A 231 10.90 -5.19 -12.66
C PHE A 231 12.26 -5.25 -13.37
N ALA A 232 12.50 -6.25 -14.21
CA ALA A 232 13.75 -6.39 -14.95
C ALA A 232 14.01 -5.21 -15.90
N GLU A 233 13.00 -4.79 -16.66
CA GLU A 233 13.06 -3.63 -17.58
C GLU A 233 13.27 -2.32 -16.83
N GLY A 234 12.70 -2.20 -15.62
CA GLY A 234 12.94 -1.08 -14.70
C GLY A 234 14.32 -1.12 -14.00
N GLY A 235 15.14 -2.13 -14.28
CA GLY A 235 16.48 -2.28 -13.70
C GLY A 235 16.48 -2.76 -12.25
N ILE A 236 15.45 -3.50 -11.83
CA ILE A 236 15.33 -4.14 -10.53
C ILE A 236 15.71 -5.63 -10.62
N ASP A 237 16.67 -6.02 -9.80
CA ASP A 237 17.06 -7.41 -9.58
C ASP A 237 16.33 -7.98 -8.37
N LEU A 238 15.33 -8.83 -8.59
CA LEU A 238 14.53 -9.45 -7.52
C LEU A 238 15.32 -10.45 -6.64
N THR A 239 16.57 -10.76 -6.97
CA THR A 239 17.42 -11.61 -6.11
C THR A 239 18.15 -10.81 -5.02
N LYS A 240 18.18 -9.47 -5.15
CA LYS A 240 18.89 -8.57 -4.23
C LYS A 240 17.95 -7.92 -3.21
N PRO A 241 18.47 -7.39 -2.09
CA PRO A 241 17.66 -6.61 -1.16
C PRO A 241 16.97 -5.42 -1.84
N LEU A 242 15.72 -5.15 -1.48
CA LEU A 242 14.85 -4.19 -2.15
C LEU A 242 14.00 -3.42 -1.15
N THR A 243 13.86 -2.13 -1.39
CA THR A 243 13.02 -1.21 -0.63
C THR A 243 12.09 -0.46 -1.57
N ALA A 244 10.80 -0.44 -1.27
CA ALA A 244 9.79 0.35 -1.94
C ALA A 244 9.62 1.73 -1.30
N THR A 245 9.40 2.75 -2.10
CA THR A 245 9.03 4.11 -1.67
C THR A 245 7.98 4.68 -2.61
N CYS A 246 7.30 5.73 -2.21
CA CYS A 246 6.45 6.52 -3.10
C CYS A 246 6.36 7.97 -2.62
N GLY A 247 5.18 8.59 -2.67
CA GLY A 247 4.92 9.88 -2.02
C GLY A 247 4.84 9.78 -0.49
N SER A 248 4.19 8.75 0.06
CA SER A 248 3.81 8.68 1.48
C SER A 248 3.51 7.26 1.99
N GLY A 249 4.24 6.25 1.49
CA GLY A 249 4.09 4.86 1.94
C GLY A 249 2.85 4.10 1.46
N ILE A 250 1.89 4.73 0.76
CA ILE A 250 0.67 4.06 0.25
C ILE A 250 0.98 3.21 -0.99
N THR A 251 1.20 3.84 -2.16
CA THR A 251 1.39 3.11 -3.43
C THR A 251 2.71 2.32 -3.50
N ALA A 252 3.66 2.57 -2.60
CA ALA A 252 4.83 1.72 -2.39
C ALA A 252 4.44 0.27 -2.06
N CYS A 253 3.30 0.09 -1.40
CA CYS A 253 2.80 -1.24 -1.04
C CYS A 253 2.25 -2.01 -2.26
N ILE A 254 1.83 -1.34 -3.33
CA ILE A 254 1.42 -1.98 -4.60
C ILE A 254 2.63 -2.63 -5.27
N ILE A 255 3.74 -1.90 -5.39
CA ILE A 255 4.97 -2.47 -5.97
C ILE A 255 5.62 -3.51 -5.06
N SER A 256 5.45 -3.39 -3.73
CA SER A 256 5.82 -4.46 -2.79
C SER A 256 4.97 -5.73 -2.97
N LEU A 257 3.66 -5.59 -3.21
CA LEU A 257 2.75 -6.71 -3.49
C LEU A 257 3.08 -7.37 -4.84
N GLY A 258 3.36 -6.59 -5.88
CA GLY A 258 3.82 -7.12 -7.17
C GLY A 258 5.13 -7.90 -7.06
N ALA A 259 6.09 -7.41 -6.27
CA ALA A 259 7.33 -8.14 -5.98
C ALA A 259 7.06 -9.43 -5.19
N PHE A 260 6.15 -9.40 -4.22
CA PHE A 260 5.72 -10.59 -3.46
C PHE A 260 5.15 -11.67 -4.40
N LEU A 261 4.26 -11.30 -5.32
CA LEU A 261 3.71 -12.19 -6.34
C LEU A 261 4.77 -12.72 -7.31
N SER A 262 5.85 -11.97 -7.49
CA SER A 262 7.01 -12.36 -8.29
C SER A 262 8.02 -13.24 -7.52
N GLY A 263 7.71 -13.63 -6.28
CA GLY A 263 8.52 -14.50 -5.44
C GLY A 263 9.45 -13.77 -4.46
N LYS A 264 9.44 -12.44 -4.42
CA LYS A 264 10.23 -11.63 -3.47
C LYS A 264 9.37 -11.13 -2.31
N GLU A 265 9.32 -11.93 -1.25
CA GLU A 265 8.40 -11.69 -0.12
C GLU A 265 8.90 -10.67 0.92
N ASP A 266 10.19 -10.34 0.90
CA ASP A 266 10.93 -9.57 1.90
C ASP A 266 11.18 -8.10 1.50
N VAL A 267 10.41 -7.57 0.55
CA VAL A 267 10.49 -6.15 0.18
C VAL A 267 10.10 -5.29 1.39
N SER A 268 11.02 -4.41 1.78
CA SER A 268 10.77 -3.41 2.82
C SER A 268 10.12 -2.15 2.23
N VAL A 269 9.39 -1.38 3.04
CA VAL A 269 8.83 -0.09 2.63
C VAL A 269 9.49 1.02 3.43
N PHE A 270 9.98 2.04 2.74
CA PHE A 270 10.35 3.31 3.35
C PHE A 270 9.07 4.14 3.57
N ASP A 271 8.63 4.15 4.82
CA ASP A 271 7.28 4.60 5.17
C ASP A 271 7.08 6.10 5.03
N GLY A 272 8.01 6.91 5.53
CA GLY A 272 7.99 8.37 5.35
C GLY A 272 8.12 8.80 3.88
N SER A 273 8.67 7.93 3.03
CA SER A 273 8.66 8.07 1.58
C SER A 273 9.18 9.45 1.10
N TRP A 274 8.75 9.93 -0.07
CA TRP A 274 9.22 11.21 -0.60
C TRP A 274 8.84 12.41 0.28
N GLU A 275 7.70 12.37 0.95
CA GLU A 275 7.28 13.43 1.87
C GLU A 275 8.32 13.69 2.97
N GLU A 276 8.75 12.64 3.68
CA GLU A 276 9.80 12.77 4.70
C GLU A 276 11.15 13.10 4.06
N TYR A 277 11.53 12.39 2.99
CA TYR A 277 12.84 12.52 2.37
C TYR A 277 13.08 13.93 1.82
N ALA A 278 12.13 14.49 1.07
CA ALA A 278 12.28 15.81 0.46
C ALA A 278 12.37 16.93 1.50
N GLN A 279 11.80 16.74 2.70
CA GLN A 279 11.86 17.70 3.80
C GLN A 279 13.16 17.59 4.61
N ARG A 280 13.66 16.38 4.84
CA ARG A 280 14.83 16.14 5.71
C ARG A 280 16.16 16.10 4.96
N ALA A 281 16.16 15.65 3.71
CA ALA A 281 17.37 15.50 2.91
C ALA A 281 17.92 16.85 2.45
N SER A 282 19.24 16.95 2.41
CA SER A 282 19.96 18.05 1.78
C SER A 282 19.68 18.06 0.27
N SER A 283 19.95 19.17 -0.41
CA SER A 283 19.75 19.25 -1.87
C SER A 283 20.76 18.40 -2.67
N GLU A 284 21.94 18.13 -2.12
CA GLU A 284 22.94 17.23 -2.72
C GLU A 284 22.52 15.76 -2.68
N ASP A 285 21.66 15.40 -1.74
CA ASP A 285 21.08 14.07 -1.60
C ASP A 285 19.77 13.90 -2.41
N ILE A 286 19.47 14.80 -3.34
CA ILE A 286 18.28 14.75 -4.19
C ILE A 286 18.69 14.86 -5.65
N VAL A 287 18.14 13.99 -6.50
CA VAL A 287 18.24 14.14 -7.95
C VAL A 287 17.03 14.92 -8.43
N SER A 288 17.25 16.20 -8.75
CA SER A 288 16.24 17.07 -9.36
C SER A 288 16.27 17.01 -10.89
N ALA A 289 15.22 17.51 -11.54
CA ALA A 289 15.20 17.68 -12.98
C ALA A 289 16.44 18.50 -13.44
N PRO A 290 17.01 18.21 -14.62
CA PRO A 290 18.03 19.08 -15.20
C PRO A 290 17.47 20.50 -15.26
N GLN A 291 18.14 21.45 -14.61
CA GLN A 291 17.82 22.85 -14.86
C GLN A 291 18.09 23.08 -16.35
N GLY A 292 17.06 23.44 -17.12
CA GLY A 292 17.26 23.95 -18.48
C GLY A 292 18.27 25.09 -18.44
N PRO A 293 19.00 25.37 -19.54
CA PRO A 293 20.00 26.42 -19.53
C PRO A 293 19.38 27.70 -18.98
N ALA A 294 19.96 28.23 -17.89
CA ALA A 294 19.56 29.51 -17.35
C ALA A 294 19.62 30.50 -18.52
N GLY A 295 18.46 31.06 -18.89
CA GLY A 295 18.35 31.99 -20.02
C GLY A 295 19.38 33.09 -19.86
N GLY A 296 20.38 33.10 -20.74
CA GLY A 296 21.34 34.17 -20.91
C GLY A 296 20.77 35.29 -21.77
#